data_AF-A0A497SYN7-F1
#
_entry.id   AF-A0A497SYN7-F1
#
_cell.length_a   1.000
_cell.length_b   1.000
_cell.length_c   1.000
_cell.angle_alpha   90.00
_cell.angle_beta   90.00
_cell.angle_gamma   90.00
#
_symmetry.space_group_name_H-M   'P 1'
#
loop_
_entity.id
_entity.type
_entity.pdbx_description
1 polymer ?
#
loop_
_entity_poly.entity_id
_entity_poly.type
_entity_poly.pdbx_seq_one_letter_code
_entity_poly.pdbx_strand_id
1 'polypeptide(L)'
;MNLKQYKKWLEEHANKEERQAYEVAKLIIDYHTYDFDYENIKIFPRKRFNGIEFDLLIYIYKKSSKPENRTGRDILIGVEFKENDMDKVIKQAIARKEFVDYMYIATCCRVWNVEQLFLLALYGIGWILWDGDYVRLILEPKRYANKVDTLINYLFDRKLREVIDDAIERRLKQIDEKIQRRLDEWVNHQNKFKSD
;
A
#
# COMPACT_ATOMS: atom_id res chain seq x y z
N MET A 1 5.55 0.37 -27.89
CA MET A 1 5.91 -0.94 -28.48
C MET A 1 4.94 -2.00 -27.99
N ASN A 2 4.75 -3.12 -28.68
CA ASN A 2 4.01 -4.26 -28.12
C ASN A 2 4.95 -5.17 -27.28
N LEU A 3 4.41 -6.20 -26.63
CA LEU A 3 5.19 -7.10 -25.75
C LEU A 3 6.34 -7.82 -26.48
N LYS A 4 6.14 -8.25 -27.73
CA LYS A 4 7.20 -8.90 -28.55
C LYS A 4 8.32 -7.92 -28.89
N GLN A 5 7.98 -6.69 -29.25
CA GLN A 5 8.95 -5.63 -29.52
C GLN A 5 9.70 -5.22 -28.23
N TYR A 6 9.01 -5.22 -27.09
CA TYR A 6 9.63 -4.91 -25.80
C TYR A 6 10.69 -5.95 -25.42
N LYS A 7 10.43 -7.24 -25.66
CA LYS A 7 11.43 -8.30 -25.46
C LYS A 7 12.73 -8.02 -26.22
N LYS A 8 12.63 -7.68 -27.50
CA LYS A 8 13.78 -7.31 -28.34
C LYS A 8 14.48 -6.04 -27.85
N TRP A 9 13.71 -5.04 -27.43
CA TRP A 9 14.27 -3.81 -26.88
C TRP A 9 15.14 -4.07 -25.64
N LEU A 10 14.69 -4.97 -24.76
CA LEU A 10 15.45 -5.35 -23.55
C LEU A 10 16.77 -6.06 -23.89
N GLU A 11 16.84 -6.86 -24.96
CA GLU A 11 18.08 -7.53 -25.38
C GLU A 11 19.22 -6.53 -25.66
N GLU A 12 18.88 -5.32 -26.10
CA GLU A 12 19.85 -4.27 -26.45
C GLU A 12 20.05 -3.22 -25.35
N HIS A 13 19.06 -3.02 -24.46
CA HIS A 13 19.02 -1.84 -23.58
C HIS A 13 18.86 -2.17 -22.08
N ALA A 14 18.55 -3.42 -21.72
CA ALA A 14 18.24 -3.77 -20.34
C ALA A 14 19.42 -3.50 -19.40
N ASN A 15 19.13 -2.84 -18.28
CA ASN A 15 20.06 -2.77 -17.17
C ASN A 15 19.88 -3.99 -16.24
N LYS A 16 20.73 -4.08 -15.20
CA LYS A 16 20.69 -5.18 -14.23
C LYS A 16 19.33 -5.32 -13.52
N GLU A 17 18.68 -4.20 -13.20
CA GLU A 17 17.40 -4.16 -12.48
C GLU A 17 16.22 -4.60 -13.38
N GLU A 18 16.37 -4.45 -14.70
CA GLU A 18 15.39 -4.83 -15.71
C GLU A 18 15.56 -6.28 -16.21
N ARG A 19 16.41 -7.10 -15.58
CA ARG A 19 16.71 -8.47 -16.05
C ARG A 19 15.47 -9.35 -16.23
N GLN A 20 14.46 -9.17 -15.39
CA GLN A 20 13.17 -9.89 -15.45
C GLN A 20 12.02 -9.02 -15.97
N ALA A 21 12.32 -7.85 -16.55
CA ALA A 21 11.29 -6.89 -16.94
C ALA A 21 10.29 -7.43 -17.96
N TYR A 22 10.73 -8.34 -18.85
CA TYR A 22 9.84 -9.01 -19.79
C TYR A 22 8.78 -9.89 -19.09
N GLU A 23 9.21 -10.79 -18.21
CA GLU A 23 8.31 -11.69 -17.49
C GLU A 23 7.43 -10.93 -16.50
N VAL A 24 7.95 -9.87 -15.87
CA VAL A 24 7.16 -8.95 -15.04
C VAL A 24 6.07 -8.26 -15.88
N ALA A 25 6.42 -7.68 -17.03
CA ALA A 25 5.44 -7.02 -17.88
C ALA A 25 4.36 -7.99 -18.39
N LYS A 26 4.77 -9.20 -18.78
CA LYS A 26 3.86 -10.27 -19.18
C LYS A 26 2.89 -10.64 -18.06
N LEU A 27 3.41 -10.89 -16.85
CA LEU A 27 2.58 -11.20 -15.68
C LEU A 27 1.55 -10.11 -15.39
N ILE A 28 1.96 -8.83 -15.45
CA ILE A 28 1.06 -7.69 -15.23
C ILE A 28 -0.03 -7.64 -16.29
N ILE A 29 0.34 -7.81 -17.56
CA ILE A 29 -0.62 -7.83 -18.68
C ILE A 29 -1.62 -8.95 -18.46
N ASP A 30 -1.14 -10.18 -18.28
CA ASP A 30 -1.98 -11.38 -18.11
C ASP A 30 -2.96 -11.18 -16.94
N TYR A 31 -2.50 -10.63 -15.81
CA TYR A 31 -3.34 -10.34 -14.64
C TYR A 31 -4.47 -9.33 -14.94
N HIS A 32 -4.18 -8.26 -15.70
CA HIS A 32 -5.16 -7.21 -16.01
C HIS A 32 -6.04 -7.53 -17.22
N THR A 33 -5.69 -8.52 -18.03
CA THR A 33 -6.45 -8.93 -19.21
C THR A 33 -7.16 -10.27 -19.06
N TYR A 34 -6.95 -11.01 -17.96
CA TYR A 34 -7.44 -12.37 -17.79
C TYR A 34 -8.95 -12.55 -18.09
N ASP A 35 -9.81 -11.63 -17.62
CA ASP A 35 -11.26 -11.69 -17.78
C ASP A 35 -11.84 -10.66 -18.77
N PHE A 36 -11.00 -9.95 -19.52
CA PHE A 36 -11.42 -8.79 -20.32
C PHE A 36 -10.95 -8.87 -21.77
N ASP A 37 -11.85 -8.56 -22.70
CA ASP A 37 -11.55 -8.32 -24.12
C ASP A 37 -10.83 -6.98 -24.31
N TYR A 38 -9.59 -6.89 -23.81
CA TYR A 38 -8.68 -5.82 -24.13
C TYR A 38 -7.92 -6.16 -25.41
N GLU A 39 -8.09 -5.33 -26.42
CA GLU A 39 -7.59 -5.61 -27.77
C GLU A 39 -6.14 -5.17 -27.98
N ASN A 40 -5.70 -4.12 -27.26
CA ASN A 40 -4.43 -3.48 -27.58
C ASN A 40 -3.61 -3.12 -26.34
N ILE A 41 -2.31 -3.40 -26.44
CA ILE A 41 -1.32 -3.12 -25.40
C ILE A 41 -0.17 -2.32 -26.01
N LYS A 42 0.21 -1.24 -25.34
CA LYS A 42 1.45 -0.51 -25.58
C LYS A 42 2.30 -0.46 -24.32
N ILE A 43 3.56 -0.80 -24.51
CA ILE A 43 4.61 -0.75 -23.51
C ILE A 43 5.52 0.45 -23.85
N PHE A 44 5.97 1.15 -22.83
CA PHE A 44 6.89 2.28 -22.94
C PHE A 44 7.95 2.17 -21.82
N PRO A 45 9.15 1.63 -22.12
CA PRO A 45 10.24 1.65 -21.16
C PRO A 45 10.77 3.07 -20.97
N ARG A 46 11.18 3.40 -19.74
CA ARG A 46 11.84 4.66 -19.35
C ARG A 46 11.11 5.89 -19.88
N LYS A 47 9.79 5.91 -19.71
CA LYS A 47 8.90 6.90 -20.32
C LYS A 47 8.58 8.01 -19.33
N ARG A 48 8.77 9.25 -19.78
CA ARG A 48 8.18 10.42 -19.12
C ARG A 48 6.70 10.58 -19.49
N PHE A 49 5.86 10.67 -18.47
CA PHE A 49 4.43 10.90 -18.56
C PHE A 49 4.03 11.91 -17.48
N ASN A 50 3.32 12.98 -17.86
CA ASN A 50 2.93 14.07 -16.97
C ASN A 50 4.09 14.64 -16.12
N GLY A 51 5.28 14.79 -16.72
CA GLY A 51 6.46 15.35 -16.05
C GLY A 51 7.25 14.36 -15.18
N ILE A 52 6.78 13.12 -15.05
CA ILE A 52 7.39 12.08 -14.22
C ILE A 52 7.90 10.94 -15.08
N GLU A 53 9.07 10.41 -14.74
CA GLU A 53 9.66 9.25 -15.40
C GLU A 53 9.29 7.96 -14.68
N PHE A 54 8.86 6.96 -15.46
CA PHE A 54 8.60 5.59 -15.01
C PHE A 54 9.60 4.65 -15.68
N ASP A 55 10.12 3.66 -14.94
CA ASP A 55 10.99 2.63 -15.53
C ASP A 55 10.23 1.85 -16.62
N LEU A 56 8.95 1.59 -16.41
CA LEU A 56 8.07 1.01 -17.40
C LEU A 56 6.64 1.52 -17.24
N LEU A 57 6.05 1.92 -18.36
CA LEU A 57 4.64 2.27 -18.47
C LEU A 57 3.95 1.27 -19.40
N ILE A 58 2.89 0.63 -18.92
CA ILE A 58 2.05 -0.28 -19.71
C ILE A 58 0.68 0.38 -19.87
N TYR A 59 0.21 0.47 -21.11
CA TYR A 59 -1.06 1.07 -21.46
C TYR A 59 -1.91 0.06 -22.21
N ILE A 60 -3.02 -0.32 -21.60
CA ILE A 60 -4.01 -1.23 -22.16
C ILE A 60 -5.20 -0.38 -22.58
N TYR A 61 -5.56 -0.44 -23.86
CA TYR A 61 -6.53 0.50 -24.43
C TYR A 61 -7.49 -0.14 -25.42
N LYS A 62 -8.68 0.45 -25.54
CA LYS A 62 -9.69 0.02 -26.50
C LYS A 62 -9.76 0.90 -27.75
N LYS A 63 -9.65 2.22 -27.60
CA LYS A 63 -9.85 3.17 -28.72
C LYS A 63 -8.62 3.99 -29.06
N SER A 64 -8.05 4.70 -28.09
CA SER A 64 -6.91 5.58 -28.31
C SER A 64 -5.62 4.88 -27.95
N SER A 65 -4.68 4.87 -28.88
CA SER A 65 -3.33 4.34 -28.66
C SER A 65 -2.37 5.33 -27.98
N LYS A 66 -2.86 6.52 -27.61
CA LYS A 66 -2.13 7.56 -26.89
C LYS A 66 -2.66 7.65 -25.44
N PRO A 67 -1.82 7.38 -24.41
CA PRO A 67 -2.22 7.46 -23.01
C PRO A 67 -2.79 8.83 -22.59
N GLU A 68 -2.36 9.90 -23.25
CA GLU A 68 -2.82 11.28 -22.99
C GLU A 68 -4.31 11.48 -23.33
N ASN A 69 -4.84 10.65 -24.24
CA ASN A 69 -6.23 10.67 -24.68
C ASN A 69 -7.01 9.46 -24.12
N ARG A 70 -6.60 8.93 -22.96
CA ARG A 70 -7.23 7.76 -22.34
C ARG A 70 -8.68 8.04 -21.95
N THR A 71 -9.49 6.99 -22.02
CA THR A 71 -10.88 6.96 -21.54
C THR A 71 -10.97 6.18 -20.23
N GLY A 72 -12.11 6.25 -19.52
CA GLY A 72 -12.28 5.55 -18.24
C GLY A 72 -12.16 4.01 -18.30
N ARG A 73 -12.25 3.43 -19.51
CA ARG A 73 -12.08 1.98 -19.74
C ARG A 73 -10.64 1.56 -20.03
N ASP A 74 -9.79 2.51 -20.40
CA ASP A 74 -8.37 2.23 -20.62
C ASP A 74 -7.66 2.12 -19.26
N ILE A 75 -6.57 1.37 -19.23
CA ILE A 75 -5.77 1.13 -18.02
C ILE A 75 -4.34 1.60 -18.28
N LEU A 76 -3.86 2.51 -17.44
CA LEU A 76 -2.47 2.93 -17.40
C LEU A 76 -1.77 2.36 -16.15
N ILE A 77 -0.65 1.68 -16.35
CA ILE A 77 0.07 0.98 -15.31
C ILE A 77 1.50 1.47 -15.27
N GLY A 78 1.96 1.94 -14.12
CA GLY A 78 3.37 2.23 -13.84
C GLY A 78 4.04 1.05 -13.15
N VAL A 79 5.31 0.81 -13.47
CA VAL A 79 6.15 -0.22 -12.84
C VAL A 79 7.52 0.38 -12.54
N GLU A 80 8.00 0.18 -11.31
CA GLU A 80 9.38 0.46 -10.90
C GLU A 80 10.13 -0.85 -10.71
N PHE A 81 11.37 -0.93 -11.20
CA PHE A 81 12.25 -2.08 -10.99
C PHE A 81 13.29 -1.73 -9.95
N LYS A 82 13.45 -2.55 -8.90
CA LYS A 82 14.50 -2.26 -7.90
C LYS A 82 15.16 -3.47 -7.23
N GLU A 83 16.45 -3.33 -6.93
CA GLU A 83 17.23 -4.34 -6.21
C GLU A 83 17.37 -4.03 -4.71
N ASN A 84 17.83 -2.83 -4.31
CA ASN A 84 18.42 -2.65 -2.97
C ASN A 84 17.90 -1.45 -2.13
N ASP A 85 17.10 -0.52 -2.68
CA ASP A 85 16.62 0.68 -1.95
C ASP A 85 15.09 0.74 -1.91
N MET A 86 14.54 0.01 -0.93
CA MET A 86 13.09 -0.21 -0.81
C MET A 86 12.34 1.05 -0.38
N ASP A 87 12.87 1.80 0.59
CA ASP A 87 12.19 3.00 1.09
C ASP A 87 12.07 4.08 0.01
N LYS A 88 13.12 4.25 -0.79
CA LYS A 88 13.10 5.21 -1.91
C LYS A 88 12.09 4.79 -2.97
N VAL A 89 12.08 3.52 -3.38
CA VAL A 89 11.14 3.07 -4.43
C VAL A 89 9.70 3.12 -3.96
N ILE A 90 9.41 2.83 -2.70
CA ILE A 90 8.06 2.96 -2.13
C ILE A 90 7.61 4.43 -2.15
N LYS A 91 8.45 5.36 -1.69
CA LYS A 91 8.14 6.80 -1.74
C LYS A 91 7.89 7.28 -3.16
N GLN A 92 8.72 6.83 -4.12
CA GLN A 92 8.53 7.14 -5.54
C GLN A 92 7.21 6.55 -6.06
N ALA A 93 6.93 5.28 -5.81
CA ALA A 93 5.70 4.64 -6.26
C ALA A 93 4.44 5.31 -5.68
N ILE A 94 4.46 5.70 -4.40
CA ILE A 94 3.37 6.46 -3.76
C ILE A 94 3.15 7.78 -4.48
N ALA A 95 4.21 8.58 -4.69
CA ALA A 95 4.11 9.88 -5.36
C ALA A 95 3.66 9.74 -6.83
N ARG A 96 4.01 8.64 -7.49
CA ARG A 96 3.69 8.41 -8.91
C ARG A 96 2.31 7.76 -9.12
N LYS A 97 1.72 7.17 -8.08
CA LYS A 97 0.45 6.44 -8.15
C LYS A 97 -0.71 7.31 -8.64
N GLU A 98 -0.71 8.62 -8.37
CA GLU A 98 -1.77 9.52 -8.80
C GLU A 98 -1.85 9.70 -10.34
N PHE A 99 -0.74 9.43 -11.05
CA PHE A 99 -0.66 9.60 -12.50
C PHE A 99 -1.12 8.36 -13.29
N VAL A 100 -1.21 7.21 -12.61
CA VAL A 100 -1.50 5.90 -13.22
C VAL A 100 -2.66 5.19 -12.52
N ASP A 101 -3.37 4.33 -13.23
CA ASP A 101 -4.48 3.55 -12.65
C ASP A 101 -3.95 2.52 -11.66
N TYR A 102 -2.86 1.84 -12.00
CA TYR A 102 -2.18 0.89 -11.11
C TYR A 102 -0.69 1.16 -11.06
N MET A 103 -0.09 0.88 -9.90
CA MET A 103 1.34 1.00 -9.69
C MET A 103 1.88 -0.32 -9.18
N TYR A 104 3.02 -0.74 -9.70
CA TYR A 104 3.74 -1.92 -9.27
C TYR A 104 5.17 -1.60 -8.89
N ILE A 105 5.67 -2.32 -7.91
CA ILE A 105 7.10 -2.43 -7.59
C ILE A 105 7.52 -3.87 -7.87
N ALA A 106 8.55 -4.04 -8.69
CA ALA A 106 9.11 -5.33 -9.07
C ALA A 106 10.53 -5.48 -8.52
N THR A 107 10.74 -6.40 -7.57
CA THR A 107 12.02 -6.53 -6.86
C THR A 107 12.54 -7.94 -6.74
N CYS A 108 13.85 -8.07 -6.55
CA CYS A 108 14.51 -9.35 -6.26
C CYS A 108 14.96 -9.54 -4.82
N CYS A 109 14.93 -8.47 -4.02
CA CYS A 109 15.34 -8.53 -2.62
C CYS A 109 14.17 -8.95 -1.73
N ARG A 110 14.47 -9.82 -0.75
CA ARG A 110 13.48 -10.50 0.11
C ARG A 110 13.25 -9.82 1.46
N VAL A 111 14.05 -8.82 1.83
CA VAL A 111 13.94 -8.21 3.16
C VAL A 111 13.02 -7.00 3.10
N TRP A 112 11.73 -7.27 3.31
CA TRP A 112 10.74 -6.24 3.60
C TRP A 112 10.54 -6.16 5.10
N ASN A 113 10.53 -4.95 5.65
CA ASN A 113 9.95 -4.77 6.97
C ASN A 113 8.41 -4.72 6.88
N VAL A 114 7.78 -4.90 8.03
CA VAL A 114 6.32 -4.96 8.12
C VAL A 114 5.71 -3.63 7.68
N GLU A 115 6.31 -2.51 8.08
CA GLU A 115 5.85 -1.16 7.73
C GLU A 115 5.79 -0.93 6.22
N GLN A 116 6.80 -1.38 5.48
CA GLN A 116 6.87 -1.26 4.02
C GLN A 116 5.73 -2.05 3.35
N LEU A 117 5.46 -3.28 3.81
CA LEU A 117 4.34 -4.08 3.30
C LEU A 117 2.99 -3.41 3.56
N PHE A 118 2.81 -2.82 4.74
CA PHE A 118 1.62 -2.04 5.06
C PHE A 118 1.48 -0.81 4.16
N LEU A 119 2.56 -0.08 3.89
CA LEU A 119 2.54 1.07 2.98
C LEU A 119 2.10 0.66 1.58
N LEU A 120 2.63 -0.44 1.03
CA LEU A 120 2.18 -0.92 -0.26
C LEU A 120 0.69 -1.21 -0.28
N ALA A 121 0.18 -1.93 0.71
CA ALA A 121 -1.24 -2.26 0.82
C ALA A 121 -2.13 -1.01 0.99
N LEU A 122 -1.68 -0.04 1.77
CA LEU A 122 -2.41 1.20 2.07
C LEU A 122 -2.63 2.07 0.83
N TYR A 123 -1.59 2.15 -0.02
CA TYR A 123 -1.61 2.89 -1.28
C TYR A 123 -1.98 2.02 -2.49
N GLY A 124 -2.29 0.73 -2.28
CA GLY A 124 -2.65 -0.24 -3.31
C GLY A 124 -1.59 -0.41 -4.39
N ILE A 125 -0.33 -0.35 -4.01
CA ILE A 125 0.81 -0.61 -4.87
C ILE A 125 1.02 -2.12 -4.91
N GLY A 126 0.98 -2.70 -6.11
CA GLY A 126 1.24 -4.12 -6.29
C GLY A 126 2.71 -4.45 -6.10
N TRP A 127 3.00 -5.64 -5.60
CA TRP A 127 4.38 -6.12 -5.44
C TRP A 127 4.60 -7.39 -6.22
N ILE A 128 5.58 -7.36 -7.11
CA ILE A 128 6.06 -8.52 -7.85
C ILE A 128 7.46 -8.88 -7.34
N LEU A 129 7.61 -10.13 -6.93
CA LEU A 129 8.91 -10.71 -6.58
C LEU A 129 9.47 -11.43 -7.80
N TRP A 130 10.73 -11.19 -8.12
CA TRP A 130 11.46 -11.94 -9.14
C TRP A 130 12.81 -12.47 -8.63
N ASP A 131 13.13 -13.73 -8.92
CA ASP A 131 14.36 -14.40 -8.49
C ASP A 131 14.74 -15.52 -9.46
N GLY A 132 15.85 -15.36 -10.20
CA GLY A 132 16.10 -16.21 -11.38
C GLY A 132 14.90 -16.17 -12.33
N ASP A 133 14.39 -17.33 -12.71
CA ASP A 133 13.19 -17.50 -13.56
C ASP A 133 11.86 -17.43 -12.79
N TYR A 134 11.91 -17.28 -11.46
CA TYR A 134 10.72 -17.16 -10.65
C TYR A 134 10.21 -15.72 -10.71
N VAL A 135 8.98 -15.50 -11.20
CA VAL A 135 8.30 -14.20 -11.17
C VAL A 135 6.87 -14.40 -10.66
N ARG A 136 6.52 -13.73 -9.56
CA ARG A 136 5.20 -13.87 -8.91
C ARG A 136 4.68 -12.55 -8.38
N LEU A 137 3.37 -12.38 -8.54
CA LEU A 137 2.61 -11.34 -7.87
C LEU A 137 2.41 -11.75 -6.41
N ILE A 138 2.96 -10.98 -5.49
CA ILE A 138 2.86 -11.22 -4.04
C ILE A 138 1.74 -10.38 -3.43
N LEU A 139 1.59 -9.14 -3.89
CA LEU A 139 0.52 -8.24 -3.46
C LEU A 139 -0.18 -7.67 -4.68
N GLU A 140 -1.50 -7.83 -4.75
CA GLU A 140 -2.31 -7.26 -5.81
C GLU A 140 -2.35 -5.73 -5.74
N PRO A 141 -2.26 -5.02 -6.87
CA PRO A 141 -2.47 -3.58 -6.87
C PRO A 141 -3.97 -3.27 -6.72
N LYS A 142 -4.29 -2.04 -6.32
CA LYS A 142 -5.67 -1.53 -6.27
C LYS A 142 -5.75 -0.20 -7.01
N ARG A 143 -6.80 -0.04 -7.83
CA ARG A 143 -7.00 1.18 -8.63
C ARG A 143 -7.24 2.38 -7.74
N TYR A 144 -8.18 2.20 -6.80
CA TYR A 144 -8.57 3.16 -5.79
C TYR A 144 -8.09 2.67 -4.43
N ALA A 145 -6.90 3.12 -4.03
CA ALA A 145 -6.37 2.87 -2.71
C ALA A 145 -5.60 4.09 -2.25
N ASN A 146 -6.18 4.75 -1.26
CA ASN A 146 -5.49 5.65 -0.36
C ASN A 146 -6.30 5.59 0.93
N LYS A 147 -6.10 4.52 1.69
CA LYS A 147 -6.83 4.30 2.95
C LYS A 147 -6.09 4.93 4.13
N VAL A 148 -5.17 5.87 3.88
CA VAL A 148 -4.41 6.57 4.92
C VAL A 148 -5.39 7.18 5.92
N ASP A 149 -6.41 7.89 5.44
CA ASP A 149 -7.44 8.47 6.32
C ASP A 149 -8.20 7.39 7.10
N THR A 150 -8.50 6.25 6.48
CA THR A 150 -9.16 5.13 7.16
C THR A 150 -8.26 4.51 8.25
N LEU A 151 -6.96 4.35 7.97
CA LEU A 151 -5.99 3.84 8.92
C LEU A 151 -5.77 4.82 10.06
N ILE A 152 -5.64 6.12 9.75
CA ILE A 152 -5.56 7.21 10.72
C ILE A 152 -6.78 7.15 11.62
N ASN A 153 -8.00 7.15 11.07
CA ASN A 153 -9.23 7.07 11.85
C ASN A 153 -9.26 5.83 12.75
N TYR A 154 -8.90 4.66 12.22
CA TYR A 154 -8.83 3.43 13.02
C TYR A 154 -7.82 3.51 14.18
N LEU A 155 -6.61 4.03 13.92
CA LEU A 155 -5.57 4.16 14.94
C LEU A 155 -5.94 5.18 16.02
N PHE A 156 -6.50 6.33 15.60
CA PHE A 156 -6.98 7.36 16.51
C PHE A 156 -8.16 6.85 17.33
N ASP A 157 -9.15 6.19 16.72
CA ASP A 157 -10.29 5.62 17.44
C ASP A 157 -9.86 4.60 18.50
N ARG A 158 -8.88 3.75 18.17
CA ARG A 158 -8.35 2.77 19.12
C ARG A 158 -7.60 3.45 20.27
N LYS A 159 -6.71 4.40 19.97
CA LYS A 159 -5.97 5.14 21.00
C LYS A 159 -6.88 5.97 21.88
N LEU A 160 -7.91 6.58 21.30
CA LEU A 160 -8.92 7.33 22.03
C LEU A 160 -9.71 6.42 22.98
N ARG A 161 -10.10 5.21 22.53
CA ARG A 161 -10.73 4.21 23.41
C ARG A 161 -9.83 3.83 24.58
N GLU A 162 -8.56 3.50 24.33
CA GLU A 162 -7.60 3.18 25.41
C GLU A 162 -7.51 4.30 26.45
N VAL A 163 -7.43 5.56 26.01
CA VAL A 163 -7.38 6.73 26.92
C VAL A 163 -8.68 6.91 27.71
N ILE A 164 -9.84 6.68 27.08
CA ILE A 164 -11.15 6.74 27.74
C ILE A 164 -11.27 5.64 28.79
N ASP A 165 -10.90 4.41 28.45
CA ASP A 165 -10.97 3.26 29.35
C ASP A 165 -10.09 3.48 30.58
N ASP A 166 -8.84 3.94 30.37
CA ASP A 166 -7.92 4.32 31.45
C ASP A 166 -8.50 5.42 32.36
N ALA A 167 -9.14 6.44 31.77
CA ALA A 167 -9.73 7.55 32.51
C ALA A 167 -10.94 7.11 33.35
N ILE A 168 -11.78 6.23 32.79
CA ILE A 168 -12.91 5.62 33.49
C ILE A 168 -12.41 4.77 34.64
N GLU A 169 -11.41 3.92 34.42
CA GLU A 169 -10.85 3.04 35.47
C GLU A 169 -10.28 3.86 36.64
N ARG A 170 -9.55 4.95 36.35
CA ARG A 170 -9.04 5.86 37.39
C ARG A 170 -10.17 6.53 38.18
N ARG A 171 -11.24 6.95 37.51
CA ARG A 171 -12.40 7.57 38.17
C ARG A 171 -13.13 6.58 39.08
N LEU A 172 -13.32 5.34 38.63
CA LEU A 172 -13.95 4.28 39.44
C LEU A 172 -13.12 4.00 40.69
N LYS A 173 -11.80 3.85 40.57
CA LYS A 173 -10.90 3.67 41.73
C LYS A 173 -11.01 4.84 42.73
N GLN A 174 -11.04 6.08 42.25
CA GLN A 174 -11.22 7.25 43.12
C GLN A 174 -12.57 7.26 43.84
N ILE A 175 -13.63 6.81 43.18
CA ILE A 175 -14.96 6.71 43.77
C ILE A 175 -14.97 5.62 44.86
N ASP A 176 -14.40 4.44 44.56
CA ASP A 176 -14.32 3.33 45.51
C ASP A 176 -13.52 3.73 46.77
N GLU A 177 -12.36 4.36 46.59
CA GLU A 177 -11.56 4.90 47.71
C GLU A 177 -12.35 5.90 48.56
N LYS A 178 -13.15 6.77 47.91
CA LYS A 178 -13.96 7.77 48.61
C LYS A 178 -15.14 7.15 49.35
N ILE A 179 -15.75 6.11 48.79
CA ILE A 179 -16.81 5.33 49.45
C ILE A 179 -16.24 4.61 50.67
N GLN A 180 -15.10 3.94 50.53
CA GLN A 180 -14.45 3.24 51.64
C GLN A 180 -14.11 4.18 52.79
N ARG A 181 -13.51 5.36 52.51
CA ARG A 181 -13.27 6.37 53.55
C ARG A 181 -14.53 6.79 54.29
N ARG A 182 -15.64 7.00 53.58
CA ARG A 182 -16.92 7.38 54.19
C ARG A 182 -17.51 6.26 55.05
N LEU A 183 -17.38 5.01 54.62
CA LEU A 183 -17.80 3.85 55.40
C LEU A 183 -16.97 3.73 56.69
N ASP A 184 -15.65 3.87 56.59
CA ASP A 184 -14.74 3.85 57.74
C ASP A 184 -15.05 4.97 58.75
N GLU A 185 -15.29 6.19 58.26
CA GLU A 185 -15.70 7.34 59.09
C GLU A 185 -17.03 7.07 59.84
N TRP A 186 -17.99 6.47 59.14
CA TRP A 186 -19.30 6.13 59.71
C TRP A 186 -19.21 5.03 60.77
N VAL A 187 -18.47 3.96 60.51
CA VAL A 187 -18.22 2.86 61.47
C VAL A 187 -17.52 3.41 62.72
N ASN A 188 -16.52 4.27 62.55
CA ASN A 188 -15.81 4.88 63.67
C ASN A 188 -16.71 5.81 64.51
N HIS A 189 -17.63 6.55 63.88
CA HIS A 189 -18.64 7.32 64.62
C HIS A 189 -19.60 6.41 65.40
N GLN A 190 -20.14 5.36 64.78
CA GLN A 190 -21.05 4.41 65.44
C GLN A 190 -20.41 3.73 66.66
N ASN A 191 -19.12 3.40 66.60
CA ASN A 191 -18.41 2.79 67.72
C ASN A 191 -18.17 3.76 68.88
N LYS A 192 -17.94 5.06 68.61
CA LYS A 192 -17.85 6.09 69.65
C LYS A 192 -19.14 6.23 70.46
N PHE A 193 -20.30 6.22 69.80
CA PHE A 193 -21.60 6.37 70.47
C PHE A 193 -22.09 5.13 71.23
N LYS A 194 -21.43 3.97 71.08
CA LYS A 194 -21.74 2.74 71.84
C LYS A 194 -20.84 2.54 73.07
N SER A 195 -19.88 3.44 73.28
CA SER A 195 -18.87 3.36 74.34
C SER A 195 -19.17 4.28 75.54
N ASP A 196 -20.24 5.06 75.45
CA ASP A 196 -20.82 5.91 76.50
C ASP A 196 -22.13 5.28 77.00
#